data_AF-A0A7J9WRQ8-F1
#
_entry.id   AF-A0A7J9WRQ8-F1
#
_cell.length_a   1.000
_cell.length_b   1.000
_cell.length_c   1.000
_cell.angle_alpha   90.00
_cell.angle_beta   90.00
_cell.angle_gamma   90.00
#
_symmetry.space_group_name_H-M   'P 1'
#
loop_
_entity.id
_entity.type
_entity.pdbx_description
1 polymer ?
#
loop_
_entity_poly.entity_id
_entity_poly.type
_entity_poly.pdbx_seq_one_letter_code
_entity_poly.pdbx_strand_id
1 'polypeptide(L)'
;MACSGRRWRWCGTRRCGHATVHVVGSGPMMAFFDRRQVRLAVQTARKRSATPPASSRGAPLRWRTSCRLGYPTQKPEALLERIIEAASNEGDVVLDPFCGCGTAVAVAQRMRRRWIGVDITFFAVDLIDKRLRDTYGEGVRSTYEVRGIPRDLDGARALFASNPFDFERWAVSLVGGQPHERHEQAGDRGVDGWVRFPANAAETGRVVVSVKGGRQLNPAMVRDLRGTTESQRAQMGLLVTLESPTRGMRDEARRSGTYIHPLTGRAYPLLQVVTIAELL
;
A
#
# COMPACT_ATOMS: atom_id res chain seq x y z
N MET A 1 3.88 -51.66 -15.91
CA MET A 1 4.90 -50.87 -15.17
C MET A 1 4.23 -49.63 -14.60
N ALA A 2 4.13 -49.57 -13.28
CA ALA A 2 3.46 -48.50 -12.54
C ALA A 2 4.35 -47.24 -12.50
N CYS A 3 3.81 -46.09 -12.93
CA CYS A 3 4.39 -44.79 -12.59
C CYS A 3 3.65 -44.26 -11.36
N SER A 4 4.25 -44.48 -10.20
CA SER A 4 3.75 -44.04 -8.89
C SER A 4 3.63 -42.51 -8.84
N GLY A 5 2.41 -42.02 -8.60
CA GLY A 5 2.13 -40.61 -8.36
C GLY A 5 2.85 -40.10 -7.11
N ARG A 6 3.75 -39.14 -7.28
CA ARG A 6 4.28 -38.34 -6.16
C ARG A 6 3.35 -37.15 -5.93
N ARG A 7 2.36 -37.39 -5.07
CA ARG A 7 1.50 -36.39 -4.46
C ARG A 7 2.38 -35.45 -3.64
N TRP A 8 2.34 -34.15 -3.90
CA TRP A 8 2.91 -33.15 -2.99
C TRP A 8 2.15 -33.26 -1.66
N ARG A 9 2.79 -33.83 -0.63
CA ARG A 9 2.30 -33.75 0.75
C ARG A 9 2.93 -32.52 1.39
N TRP A 10 2.12 -31.50 1.58
CA TRP A 10 2.41 -30.44 2.52
C TRP A 10 2.33 -31.02 3.94
N CYS A 11 3.44 -30.95 4.68
CA CYS A 11 3.54 -31.47 6.04
C CYS A 11 3.12 -30.38 7.03
N GLY A 12 2.02 -30.59 7.74
CA GLY A 12 1.68 -29.86 8.97
C GLY A 12 0.57 -28.82 8.84
N THR A 13 -0.69 -29.26 8.99
CA THR A 13 -1.88 -28.41 9.11
C THR A 13 -2.00 -27.74 10.47
N ARG A 14 -2.36 -26.45 10.46
CA ARG A 14 -3.66 -26.07 11.01
C ARG A 14 -4.52 -25.51 9.89
N ARG A 15 -5.77 -26.01 9.82
CA ARG A 15 -6.78 -25.60 8.85
C ARG A 15 -7.02 -24.11 8.98
N CYS A 16 -6.66 -23.37 7.93
CA CYS A 16 -6.81 -21.93 7.87
C CYS A 16 -7.07 -21.59 6.39
N GLY A 17 -8.34 -21.39 6.02
CA GLY A 17 -8.77 -21.10 4.65
C GLY A 17 -8.45 -19.69 4.18
N HIS A 18 -7.34 -19.12 4.64
CA HIS A 18 -7.11 -17.68 4.58
C HIS A 18 -6.27 -17.30 3.36
N ALA A 19 -6.75 -16.29 2.63
CA ALA A 19 -5.89 -15.53 1.74
C ALA A 19 -4.94 -14.64 2.57
N THR A 20 -3.83 -14.18 2.02
CA THR A 20 -2.85 -13.40 2.80
C THR A 20 -2.20 -12.30 1.97
N VAL A 21 -2.12 -11.08 2.52
CA VAL A 21 -1.32 -9.99 1.98
C VAL A 21 -0.06 -9.82 2.81
N HIS A 22 1.11 -9.70 2.18
CA HIS A 22 2.38 -9.44 2.82
C HIS A 22 2.96 -8.10 2.37
N VAL A 23 3.48 -7.32 3.31
CA VAL A 23 4.42 -6.23 3.03
C VAL A 23 5.86 -6.71 3.23
N VAL A 24 6.71 -6.53 2.22
CA VAL A 24 8.15 -6.81 2.32
C VAL A 24 8.91 -5.49 2.52
N GLY A 25 9.35 -5.25 3.76
CA GLY A 25 10.22 -4.11 4.11
C GLY A 25 11.62 -4.25 3.49
N SER A 26 12.17 -3.12 3.04
CA SER A 26 13.44 -3.07 2.30
C SER A 26 14.63 -2.83 3.24
N GLY A 27 14.97 -3.83 4.06
CA GLY A 27 16.26 -3.90 4.77
C GLY A 27 17.39 -4.41 3.86
N PRO A 28 18.68 -4.16 4.19
CA PRO A 28 19.79 -4.70 3.40
C PRO A 28 19.66 -6.22 3.37
N MET A 29 19.61 -6.76 2.15
CA MET A 29 19.52 -8.17 1.87
C MET A 29 20.81 -8.87 2.33
N MET A 30 20.91 -9.20 3.62
CA MET A 30 21.80 -10.27 4.07
C MET A 30 21.08 -11.60 3.91
N ALA A 31 21.56 -12.30 2.89
CA ALA A 31 21.33 -13.67 2.49
C ALA A 31 20.91 -14.65 3.61
N PHE A 32 19.84 -15.39 3.31
CA PHE A 32 19.91 -16.84 3.30
C PHE A 32 19.07 -17.33 2.11
N PHE A 33 19.73 -17.72 1.02
CA PHE A 33 19.30 -18.88 0.23
C PHE A 33 20.44 -19.32 -0.70
N ASP A 34 20.74 -20.60 -0.60
CA ASP A 34 21.83 -21.32 -1.25
C ASP A 34 21.81 -21.17 -2.78
N ARG A 35 22.98 -20.84 -3.33
CA ARG A 35 23.25 -20.77 -4.77
C ARG A 35 23.39 -22.18 -5.31
N ARG A 36 22.33 -22.70 -5.94
CA ARG A 36 22.43 -23.47 -7.19
C ARG A 36 21.05 -23.75 -7.81
N GLN A 37 20.94 -23.36 -9.09
CA GLN A 37 19.84 -23.58 -10.05
C GLN A 37 18.71 -22.55 -10.10
N VAL A 38 19.04 -21.40 -10.68
CA VAL A 38 18.10 -20.52 -11.39
C VAL A 38 18.38 -20.62 -12.89
N ARG A 39 17.45 -21.21 -13.65
CA ARG A 39 17.24 -20.88 -15.07
C ARG A 39 15.74 -20.93 -15.40
N LEU A 40 15.19 -19.72 -15.50
CA LEU A 40 14.32 -19.18 -16.55
C LEU A 40 13.22 -20.07 -17.15
N ALA A 41 11.97 -19.58 -17.09
CA ALA A 41 10.98 -19.83 -18.14
C ALA A 41 10.03 -18.63 -18.30
N VAL A 42 10.53 -17.57 -18.96
CA VAL A 42 9.73 -16.83 -19.94
C VAL A 42 9.91 -17.57 -21.26
N GLN A 43 8.78 -18.00 -21.84
CA GLN A 43 8.55 -18.43 -23.22
C GLN A 43 9.52 -19.44 -23.88
N THR A 44 9.03 -20.66 -24.12
CA THR A 44 9.15 -21.30 -25.45
C THR A 44 7.90 -22.11 -25.76
N ALA A 45 7.33 -21.81 -26.92
CA ALA A 45 6.21 -22.52 -27.51
C ALA A 45 6.61 -23.96 -27.89
N ARG A 46 5.79 -24.96 -27.51
CA ARG A 46 5.59 -26.17 -28.32
C ARG A 46 4.13 -26.61 -28.27
N LYS A 47 3.57 -26.73 -29.48
CA LYS A 47 2.23 -27.18 -29.83
C LYS A 47 1.87 -28.51 -29.17
N ARG A 48 0.66 -28.62 -28.62
CA ARG A 48 -0.23 -29.76 -28.85
C ARG A 48 -1.64 -29.25 -29.11
N SER A 49 -2.18 -29.73 -30.22
CA SER A 49 -3.48 -29.43 -30.80
C SER A 49 -4.62 -30.08 -30.01
N ALA A 50 -5.59 -29.27 -29.59
CA ALA A 50 -6.98 -29.69 -29.41
C ALA A 50 -7.86 -28.45 -29.62
N THR A 51 -8.69 -28.50 -30.64
CA THR A 51 -9.63 -27.42 -31.01
C THR A 51 -10.86 -27.50 -30.11
N PRO A 52 -11.24 -26.46 -29.34
CA PRO A 52 -12.59 -26.34 -28.81
C PRO A 52 -13.49 -25.57 -29.79
N PRO A 53 -14.81 -25.80 -29.77
CA PRO A 53 -15.71 -25.33 -30.82
C PRO A 53 -15.86 -23.80 -30.80
N ALA A 54 -15.99 -23.23 -31.98
CA ALA A 54 -16.14 -21.81 -32.20
C ALA A 54 -17.57 -21.33 -31.89
N SER A 55 -17.74 -20.52 -30.84
CA SER A 55 -18.85 -19.55 -30.80
C SER A 55 -18.59 -18.41 -29.80
N SER A 56 -18.12 -17.30 -30.35
CA SER A 56 -18.31 -15.88 -29.98
C SER A 56 -16.97 -15.15 -30.13
N ARG A 57 -16.90 -14.33 -31.19
CA ARG A 57 -15.72 -13.56 -31.55
C ARG A 57 -15.47 -12.54 -30.44
N GLY A 58 -14.47 -12.81 -29.59
CA GLY A 58 -13.96 -11.83 -28.64
C GLY A 58 -13.40 -10.64 -29.40
N ALA A 59 -14.07 -9.49 -29.30
CA ALA A 59 -13.55 -8.21 -29.75
C ALA A 59 -12.15 -7.96 -29.12
N PRO A 60 -11.24 -7.25 -29.82
CA PRO A 60 -9.94 -6.91 -29.24
C PRO A 60 -10.16 -6.11 -27.95
N LEU A 61 -9.60 -6.59 -26.84
CA LEU A 61 -9.60 -5.90 -25.55
C LEU A 61 -8.82 -4.58 -25.74
N ARG A 62 -9.55 -3.48 -25.92
CA ARG A 62 -8.96 -2.13 -25.93
C ARG A 62 -8.46 -1.83 -24.51
N TRP A 63 -7.24 -1.29 -24.40
CA TRP A 63 -6.56 -0.87 -23.15
C TRP A 63 -7.23 0.34 -22.47
N ARG A 64 -8.56 0.43 -22.43
CA ARG A 64 -9.24 1.55 -21.76
C ARG A 64 -9.30 1.27 -20.25
N THR A 65 -8.34 1.82 -19.50
CA THR A 65 -8.38 1.90 -18.04
C THR A 65 -9.39 2.98 -17.62
N SER A 66 -10.55 2.58 -17.09
CA SER A 66 -11.59 3.53 -16.61
C SER A 66 -11.65 3.68 -15.09
N CYS A 67 -10.69 3.15 -14.32
CA CYS A 67 -10.72 3.26 -12.85
C CYS A 67 -9.66 4.24 -12.31
N ARG A 68 -10.13 5.30 -11.66
CA ARG A 68 -9.35 6.43 -11.11
C ARG A 68 -8.97 6.19 -9.64
N LEU A 69 -8.24 5.11 -9.34
CA LEU A 69 -7.81 4.79 -7.97
C LEU A 69 -6.43 5.39 -7.60
N GLY A 70 -5.87 6.27 -8.43
CA GLY A 70 -4.64 7.02 -8.09
C GLY A 70 -3.34 6.21 -8.12
N TYR A 71 -3.34 4.97 -8.61
CA TYR A 71 -2.13 4.14 -8.76
C TYR A 71 -1.68 4.07 -10.24
N PRO A 72 -0.37 4.22 -10.55
CA PRO A 72 0.09 4.16 -11.93
C PRO A 72 -0.07 2.74 -12.50
N THR A 73 -0.74 2.63 -13.65
CA THR A 73 -0.88 1.42 -14.48
C THR A 73 -1.67 0.23 -13.88
N GLN A 74 -3.00 0.34 -13.84
CA GLN A 74 -3.85 -0.80 -13.51
C GLN A 74 -4.07 -1.71 -14.74
N LYS A 75 -3.75 -3.01 -14.61
CA LYS A 75 -4.09 -4.01 -15.65
C LYS A 75 -5.62 -4.19 -15.72
N PRO A 76 -6.24 -4.35 -16.91
CA PRO A 76 -7.67 -4.60 -17.04
C PRO A 76 -8.08 -5.90 -16.35
N GLU A 77 -9.17 -5.88 -15.58
CA GLU A 77 -9.67 -7.07 -14.86
C GLU A 77 -9.99 -8.23 -15.80
N ALA A 78 -10.65 -7.95 -16.93
CA ALA A 78 -11.02 -8.96 -17.93
C ALA A 78 -9.81 -9.71 -18.50
N LEU A 79 -8.63 -9.08 -18.52
CA LEU A 79 -7.39 -9.75 -18.94
C LEU A 79 -6.92 -10.71 -17.85
N LEU A 80 -6.91 -10.27 -16.59
CA LEU A 80 -6.48 -11.11 -15.47
C LEU A 80 -7.42 -12.28 -15.22
N GLU A 81 -8.73 -12.10 -15.41
CA GLU A 81 -9.74 -13.15 -15.31
C GLU A 81 -9.45 -14.27 -16.30
N ARG A 82 -9.20 -13.94 -17.57
CA ARG A 82 -8.83 -14.92 -18.61
C ARG A 82 -7.53 -15.65 -18.28
N ILE A 83 -6.53 -14.94 -17.73
CA ILE A 83 -5.24 -15.55 -17.36
C ILE A 83 -5.42 -16.52 -16.19
N ILE A 84 -6.14 -16.10 -15.14
CA ILE A 84 -6.38 -16.91 -13.94
C ILE A 84 -7.23 -18.14 -14.28
N GLU A 85 -8.28 -17.97 -15.10
CA GLU A 85 -9.13 -19.07 -15.54
C GLU A 85 -8.36 -20.12 -16.34
N ALA A 86 -7.49 -19.68 -17.25
CA ALA A 86 -6.68 -20.59 -18.06
C ALA A 86 -5.57 -21.30 -17.26
N ALA A 87 -5.13 -20.72 -16.15
CA ALA A 87 -3.99 -21.20 -15.37
C ALA A 87 -4.35 -21.87 -14.03
N SER A 88 -5.62 -21.83 -13.60
CA SER A 88 -6.04 -22.31 -12.27
C SER A 88 -7.50 -22.73 -12.18
N ASN A 89 -7.79 -23.64 -11.25
CA ASN A 89 -9.16 -24.08 -10.91
C ASN A 89 -9.69 -23.34 -9.67
N GLU A 90 -10.97 -23.48 -9.39
CA GLU A 90 -11.56 -22.99 -8.14
C GLU A 90 -10.86 -23.62 -6.91
N GLY A 91 -10.58 -22.81 -5.89
CA GLY A 91 -9.83 -23.24 -4.69
C GLY A 91 -8.30 -23.28 -4.81
N ASP A 92 -7.74 -23.17 -6.02
CA ASP A 92 -6.28 -23.03 -6.23
C ASP A 92 -5.76 -21.70 -5.68
N VAL A 93 -4.43 -21.60 -5.53
CA VAL A 93 -3.76 -20.40 -4.99
C VAL A 93 -3.15 -19.57 -6.12
N VAL A 94 -3.50 -18.29 -6.16
CA VAL A 94 -2.89 -17.29 -7.04
C VAL A 94 -1.87 -16.46 -6.25
N LEU A 95 -0.60 -16.49 -6.64
CA LEU A 95 0.44 -15.65 -6.06
C LEU A 95 0.71 -14.44 -6.96
N ASP A 96 0.57 -13.24 -6.41
CA ASP A 96 1.00 -11.99 -7.04
C ASP A 96 2.09 -11.34 -6.18
N PRO A 97 3.38 -11.48 -6.53
CA PRO A 97 4.48 -10.95 -5.74
C PRO A 97 4.71 -9.44 -5.90
N PHE A 98 3.92 -8.77 -6.75
CA PHE A 98 3.96 -7.32 -6.98
C PHE A 98 2.53 -6.79 -7.13
N CYS A 99 1.71 -7.02 -6.10
CA CYS A 99 0.27 -6.91 -6.24
C CYS A 99 -0.22 -5.48 -6.46
N GLY A 100 0.52 -4.44 -6.05
CA GLY A 100 0.17 -3.03 -6.26
C GLY A 100 -1.27 -2.75 -5.82
N CYS A 101 -2.10 -2.22 -6.74
CA CYS A 101 -3.54 -1.99 -6.49
C CYS A 101 -4.42 -3.26 -6.35
N GLY A 102 -3.80 -4.44 -6.33
CA GLY A 102 -4.36 -5.79 -6.14
C GLY A 102 -5.49 -6.16 -7.08
N THR A 103 -5.39 -5.79 -8.35
CA THR A 103 -6.36 -6.28 -9.35
C THR A 103 -6.33 -7.80 -9.47
N ALA A 104 -5.16 -8.43 -9.42
CA ALA A 104 -5.07 -9.90 -9.46
C ALA A 104 -5.69 -10.54 -8.21
N VAL A 105 -5.45 -9.96 -7.03
CA VAL A 105 -6.07 -10.35 -5.76
C VAL A 105 -7.60 -10.27 -5.82
N ALA A 106 -8.13 -9.14 -6.30
CA ALA A 106 -9.57 -8.92 -6.40
C ALA A 106 -10.24 -9.91 -7.38
N VAL A 107 -9.61 -10.17 -8.53
CA VAL A 107 -10.10 -11.13 -9.52
C VAL A 107 -10.02 -12.56 -8.98
N ALA A 108 -8.91 -12.94 -8.33
CA ALA A 108 -8.78 -14.26 -7.70
C ALA A 108 -9.86 -14.49 -6.63
N GLN A 109 -10.11 -13.49 -5.77
CA GLN A 109 -11.18 -13.53 -4.77
C GLN A 109 -12.56 -13.71 -5.44
N ARG A 110 -12.87 -12.93 -6.47
CA ARG A 110 -14.14 -12.99 -7.21
C ARG A 110 -14.37 -14.37 -7.83
N MET A 111 -13.30 -14.95 -8.36
CA MET A 111 -13.31 -16.28 -8.94
C MET A 111 -13.23 -17.39 -7.87
N ARG A 112 -13.32 -17.11 -6.56
CA ARG A 112 -13.24 -18.13 -5.49
C ARG A 112 -11.94 -18.94 -5.51
N ARG A 113 -10.83 -18.28 -5.84
CA ARG A 113 -9.47 -18.79 -5.67
C ARG A 113 -8.89 -18.22 -4.39
N ARG A 114 -8.01 -18.98 -3.75
CA ARG A 114 -7.15 -18.44 -2.68
C ARG A 114 -6.08 -17.57 -3.32
N TRP A 115 -5.53 -16.63 -2.57
CA TRP A 115 -4.50 -15.75 -3.11
C TRP A 115 -3.48 -15.33 -2.06
N ILE A 116 -2.29 -15.00 -2.55
CA ILE A 116 -1.21 -14.36 -1.78
C ILE A 116 -0.80 -13.12 -2.56
N GLY A 117 -0.99 -11.95 -1.97
CA GLY A 117 -0.50 -10.68 -2.52
C GLY A 117 0.74 -10.24 -1.76
N VAL A 118 1.79 -9.83 -2.47
CA VAL A 118 2.97 -9.24 -1.85
C VAL A 118 3.26 -7.89 -2.50
N ASP A 119 3.52 -6.89 -1.68
CA ASP A 119 4.02 -5.60 -2.15
C ASP A 119 5.06 -5.05 -1.16
N ILE A 120 5.88 -4.11 -1.60
CA ILE A 120 6.83 -3.44 -0.72
C ILE A 120 6.20 -2.22 -0.04
N THR A 121 5.09 -1.73 -0.58
CA THR A 121 4.43 -0.50 -0.12
C THR A 121 3.22 -0.82 0.75
N PHE A 122 3.14 -0.12 1.89
CA PHE A 122 1.96 -0.18 2.77
C PHE A 122 0.70 0.34 2.07
N PHE A 123 0.84 1.35 1.22
CA PHE A 123 -0.25 1.94 0.45
C PHE A 123 -0.93 0.93 -0.49
N ALA A 124 -0.16 0.07 -1.17
CA ALA A 124 -0.72 -0.99 -2.00
C ALA A 124 -1.64 -1.90 -1.19
N VAL A 125 -1.20 -2.32 0.00
CA VAL A 125 -1.96 -3.22 0.86
C VAL A 125 -3.22 -2.56 1.41
N ASP A 126 -3.15 -1.29 1.82
CA ASP A 126 -4.33 -0.54 2.26
C ASP A 126 -5.36 -0.36 1.13
N LEU A 127 -4.89 -0.09 -0.09
CA LEU A 127 -5.76 0.00 -1.27
C LEU A 127 -6.45 -1.35 -1.57
N ILE A 128 -5.76 -2.48 -1.35
CA ILE A 128 -6.33 -3.82 -1.50
C ILE A 128 -7.37 -4.10 -0.42
N ASP A 129 -7.08 -3.80 0.85
CA ASP A 129 -8.01 -3.95 1.98
C ASP A 129 -9.30 -3.15 1.71
N LYS A 130 -9.14 -1.86 1.36
CA LYS A 130 -10.25 -0.97 1.00
C LYS A 130 -11.04 -1.51 -0.19
N ARG A 131 -10.39 -1.90 -1.28
CA ARG A 131 -11.07 -2.43 -2.48
C ARG A 131 -11.90 -3.67 -2.16
N LEU A 132 -11.36 -4.58 -1.36
CA LEU A 132 -12.08 -5.79 -0.94
C LEU A 132 -13.28 -5.44 -0.06
N ARG A 133 -13.12 -4.51 0.90
CA ARG A 133 -14.21 -4.04 1.77
C ARG A 133 -15.32 -3.32 0.99
N ASP A 134 -14.95 -2.46 0.06
CA ASP A 134 -15.90 -1.76 -0.81
C ASP A 134 -16.72 -2.74 -1.68
N THR A 135 -16.11 -3.88 -2.07
CA THR A 135 -16.75 -4.88 -2.95
C THR A 135 -17.58 -5.92 -2.18
N TYR A 136 -17.07 -6.41 -1.04
CA TYR A 136 -17.63 -7.56 -0.30
C TYR A 136 -18.16 -7.20 1.10
N GLY A 137 -18.09 -5.94 1.50
CA GLY A 137 -18.43 -5.46 2.84
C GLY A 137 -17.35 -5.74 3.88
N GLU A 138 -17.53 -5.24 5.11
CA GLU A 138 -16.55 -5.38 6.20
C GLU A 138 -16.25 -6.82 6.62
N GLY A 139 -17.22 -7.74 6.43
CA GLY A 139 -17.08 -9.15 6.79
C GLY A 139 -15.93 -9.87 6.07
N VAL A 140 -15.52 -9.38 4.90
CA VAL A 140 -14.42 -9.94 4.11
C VAL A 140 -13.08 -9.90 4.83
N ARG A 141 -12.90 -9.01 5.81
CA ARG A 141 -11.67 -8.92 6.59
C ARG A 141 -11.38 -10.20 7.39
N SER A 142 -12.40 -11.00 7.69
CA SER A 142 -12.23 -12.31 8.33
C SER A 142 -11.66 -13.39 7.40
N THR A 143 -11.64 -13.16 6.08
CA THR A 143 -11.23 -14.16 5.09
C THR A 143 -9.76 -14.05 4.69
N TYR A 144 -9.06 -13.01 5.13
CA TYR A 144 -7.64 -12.82 4.83
C TYR A 144 -6.85 -12.24 6.00
N GLU A 145 -5.54 -12.47 5.96
CA GLU A 145 -4.59 -11.94 6.93
C GLU A 145 -3.69 -10.90 6.26
N VAL A 146 -3.36 -9.81 6.96
CA VAL A 146 -2.37 -8.81 6.52
C VAL A 146 -1.15 -8.90 7.42
N ARG A 147 0.00 -9.20 6.82
CA ARG A 147 1.29 -9.37 7.52
C ARG A 147 2.27 -8.28 7.14
N GLY A 148 3.12 -7.90 8.09
CA GLY A 148 4.19 -6.93 7.89
C GLY A 148 3.79 -5.46 8.07
N ILE A 149 2.53 -5.19 8.42
CA ILE A 149 2.05 -3.84 8.74
C ILE A 149 1.89 -3.71 10.26
N PRO A 150 2.51 -2.71 10.90
CA PRO A 150 2.27 -2.46 12.31
C PRO A 150 0.80 -2.18 12.60
N ARG A 151 0.28 -2.79 13.66
CA ARG A 151 -1.11 -2.62 14.14
C ARG A 151 -1.20 -2.00 15.54
N ASP A 152 -0.06 -1.83 16.18
CA ASP A 152 0.09 -1.31 17.53
C ASP A 152 1.36 -0.45 17.62
N LEU A 153 1.54 0.20 18.76
CA LEU A 153 2.69 1.05 19.02
C LEU A 153 4.01 0.27 19.07
N ASP A 154 3.99 -0.96 19.56
CA ASP A 154 5.19 -1.79 19.66
C ASP A 154 5.68 -2.21 18.27
N GLY A 155 4.77 -2.60 17.38
CA GLY A 155 5.05 -2.84 15.97
C GLY A 155 5.55 -1.59 15.26
N ALA A 156 5.00 -0.41 15.59
CA ALA A 156 5.46 0.85 15.02
C ALA A 156 6.91 1.17 15.44
N ARG A 157 7.22 0.96 16.74
CA ARG A 157 8.59 1.09 17.28
C ARG A 157 9.55 0.09 16.66
N ALA A 158 9.12 -1.17 16.48
CA ALA A 158 9.92 -2.20 15.83
C ALA A 158 10.20 -1.88 14.36
N LEU A 159 9.21 -1.34 13.64
CA LEU A 159 9.38 -0.89 12.25
C LEU A 159 10.37 0.28 12.19
N PHE A 160 10.22 1.28 13.07
CA PHE A 160 11.16 2.41 13.13
C PHE A 160 12.59 1.96 13.45
N ALA A 161 12.77 1.03 14.39
CA ALA A 161 14.08 0.51 14.78
C ALA A 161 14.75 -0.31 13.68
N SER A 162 13.97 -1.05 12.88
CA SER A 162 14.49 -1.87 11.78
C SER A 162 14.76 -1.07 10.51
N ASN A 163 13.84 -0.20 10.12
CA ASN A 163 14.00 0.67 8.95
C ASN A 163 13.21 1.99 9.13
N PRO A 164 13.89 3.09 9.52
CA PRO A 164 13.25 4.40 9.67
C PRO A 164 12.51 4.89 8.42
N PHE A 165 13.02 4.59 7.23
CA PHE A 165 12.38 5.03 5.98
C PHE A 165 11.09 4.26 5.71
N ASP A 166 11.04 2.97 6.00
CA ASP A 166 9.79 2.20 5.85
C ASP A 166 8.75 2.65 6.90
N PHE A 167 9.20 3.02 8.10
CA PHE A 167 8.36 3.66 9.11
C PHE A 167 7.78 4.99 8.64
N GLU A 168 8.58 5.88 8.05
CA GLU A 168 8.11 7.16 7.51
C GLU A 168 7.04 6.95 6.43
N ARG A 169 7.28 6.03 5.47
CA ARG A 169 6.28 5.72 4.43
C ARG A 169 4.99 5.14 5.00
N TRP A 170 5.12 4.24 5.98
CA TRP A 170 3.97 3.67 6.68
C TRP A 170 3.16 4.75 7.42
N ALA A 171 3.83 5.62 8.18
CA ALA A 171 3.20 6.70 8.92
C ALA A 171 2.47 7.70 8.02
N VAL A 172 3.06 8.03 6.85
CA VAL A 172 2.38 8.85 5.82
C VAL A 172 1.13 8.14 5.29
N SER A 173 1.18 6.81 5.09
CA SER A 173 0.02 6.07 4.61
C SER A 173 -1.15 6.04 5.61
N LEU A 174 -0.87 6.06 6.92
CA LEU A 174 -1.92 6.11 7.96
C LEU A 174 -2.80 7.35 7.86
N VAL A 175 -2.25 8.47 7.38
CA VAL A 175 -2.98 9.74 7.21
C VAL A 175 -3.57 9.88 5.81
N GLY A 176 -3.60 8.80 5.02
CA GLY A 176 -4.06 8.81 3.63
C GLY A 176 -3.13 9.59 2.69
N GLY A 177 -1.87 9.79 3.09
CA GLY A 177 -0.87 10.51 2.32
C GLY A 177 -0.18 9.63 1.28
N GLN A 178 0.32 10.28 0.23
CA GLN A 178 1.24 9.66 -0.71
C GLN A 178 2.69 9.90 -0.24
N PRO A 179 3.45 8.84 0.07
CA PRO A 179 4.86 8.97 0.46
C PRO A 179 5.72 9.41 -0.73
N HIS A 180 6.83 10.09 -0.45
CA HIS A 180 7.77 10.52 -1.48
C HIS A 180 8.54 9.35 -2.10
N GLU A 181 8.74 9.36 -3.44
CA GLU A 181 9.52 8.33 -4.13
C GLU A 181 11.02 8.62 -4.06
N ARG A 182 11.82 7.55 -3.94
CA ARG A 182 13.24 7.56 -3.53
C ARG A 182 14.20 8.34 -4.46
N HIS A 183 13.77 8.75 -5.65
CA HIS A 183 14.63 9.40 -6.64
C HIS A 183 14.84 10.91 -6.44
N GLU A 184 14.14 11.54 -5.50
CA GLU A 184 14.16 13.01 -5.32
C GLU A 184 14.79 13.47 -4.00
N GLN A 185 15.55 12.60 -3.32
CA GLN A 185 16.27 12.89 -2.06
C GLN A 185 17.42 13.92 -2.15
N ALA A 186 17.43 14.77 -3.17
CA ALA A 186 18.52 15.74 -3.38
C ALA A 186 18.22 17.18 -2.92
N GLY A 187 16.98 17.53 -2.53
CA GLY A 187 16.62 18.94 -2.30
C GLY A 187 15.79 19.25 -1.05
N ASP A 188 14.72 18.50 -0.79
CA ASP A 188 13.70 18.92 0.17
C ASP A 188 13.90 18.30 1.56
N ARG A 189 14.70 19.00 2.39
CA ARG A 189 14.97 18.62 3.79
C ARG A 189 13.71 18.78 4.64
N GLY A 190 12.80 17.80 4.62
CA GLY A 190 11.74 17.70 5.63
C GLY A 190 10.36 17.21 5.19
N VAL A 191 10.14 16.93 3.90
CA VAL A 191 8.86 16.40 3.41
C VAL A 191 8.93 14.88 3.26
N ASP A 192 8.09 14.17 4.01
CA ASP A 192 7.99 12.71 3.96
C ASP A 192 6.84 12.26 3.05
N GLY A 193 5.82 13.11 2.88
CA GLY A 193 4.75 12.89 1.91
C GLY A 193 3.72 14.00 1.86
N TRP A 194 2.64 13.73 1.13
CA TRP A 194 1.61 14.72 0.83
C TRP A 194 0.21 14.13 0.97
N VAL A 195 -0.70 14.85 1.62
CA VAL A 195 -2.14 14.55 1.53
C VAL A 195 -2.78 15.54 0.57
N ARG A 196 -3.61 15.05 -0.35
CA ARG A 196 -4.36 15.88 -1.29
C ARG A 196 -5.83 15.95 -0.85
N PHE A 197 -6.42 17.14 -0.95
CA PHE A 197 -7.83 17.35 -0.64
C PHE A 197 -8.47 18.31 -1.67
N PRO A 198 -9.78 18.22 -1.93
CA PRO A 198 -10.44 19.15 -2.86
C PRO A 198 -10.55 20.54 -2.23
N ALA A 199 -9.74 21.49 -2.67
CA ALA A 199 -9.78 22.86 -2.15
C ALA A 199 -10.97 23.62 -2.74
N ASN A 200 -11.20 23.51 -4.05
CA ASN A 200 -12.40 24.01 -4.72
C ASN A 200 -12.83 23.06 -5.86
N ALA A 201 -13.84 23.44 -6.65
CA ALA A 201 -14.37 22.59 -7.73
C ALA A 201 -13.34 22.25 -8.83
N ALA A 202 -12.25 23.02 -8.94
CA ALA A 202 -11.21 22.86 -9.95
C ALA A 202 -9.81 22.59 -9.38
N GLU A 203 -9.54 22.96 -8.12
CA GLU A 203 -8.21 22.94 -7.51
C GLU A 203 -8.12 21.94 -6.36
N THR A 204 -6.98 21.25 -6.34
CA THR A 204 -6.61 20.32 -5.27
C THR A 204 -5.63 20.99 -4.32
N GLY A 205 -6.04 21.13 -3.06
CA GLY A 205 -5.17 21.55 -1.97
C GLY A 205 -4.22 20.43 -1.54
N ARG A 206 -3.13 20.83 -0.88
CA ARG A 206 -2.07 19.94 -0.38
C ARG A 206 -1.80 20.20 1.10
N VAL A 207 -1.58 19.12 1.82
CA VAL A 207 -1.03 19.12 3.18
C VAL A 207 0.35 18.48 3.10
N VAL A 208 1.36 19.19 3.58
CA VAL A 208 2.72 18.63 3.75
C VAL A 208 2.72 17.72 4.97
N VAL A 209 3.20 16.49 4.82
CA VAL A 209 3.36 15.56 5.93
C VAL A 209 4.85 15.42 6.23
N SER A 210 5.21 15.61 7.49
CA SER A 210 6.52 15.24 8.02
C SER A 210 6.37 14.24 9.16
N VAL A 211 7.25 13.25 9.23
CA VAL A 211 7.26 12.18 10.20
C VAL A 211 8.52 12.28 11.06
N LYS A 212 8.38 12.11 12.38
CA LYS A 212 9.49 12.07 13.34
C LYS A 212 9.36 10.87 14.27
N GLY A 213 10.24 9.89 14.07
CA GLY A 213 10.34 8.71 14.96
C GLY A 213 11.28 8.89 16.16
N GLY A 214 12.15 9.90 16.14
CA GLY A 214 13.15 10.10 17.19
C GLY A 214 12.56 10.57 18.53
N ARG A 215 13.25 10.23 19.64
CA ARG A 215 12.87 10.61 21.01
C ARG A 215 13.06 12.09 21.34
N GLN A 216 13.91 12.80 20.58
CA GLN A 216 14.20 14.21 20.81
C GLN A 216 13.23 15.11 20.03
N LEU A 217 11.99 15.18 20.51
CA LEU A 217 10.96 16.05 19.93
C LEU A 217 11.09 17.47 20.50
N ASN A 218 11.16 18.48 19.64
CA ASN A 218 11.33 19.87 20.05
C ASN A 218 10.44 20.82 19.21
N PRO A 219 10.14 22.04 19.71
CA PRO A 219 9.31 23.01 18.99
C PRO A 219 9.91 23.50 17.66
N ALA A 220 11.23 23.39 17.46
CA ALA A 220 11.87 23.82 16.22
C ALA A 220 11.36 23.01 15.02
N MET A 221 11.09 21.71 15.21
CA MET A 221 10.51 20.85 14.18
C MET A 221 9.17 21.37 13.62
N VAL A 222 8.35 22.00 14.46
CA VAL A 222 7.07 22.58 14.04
C VAL A 222 7.30 23.87 13.24
N ARG A 223 8.32 24.65 13.58
CA ARG A 223 8.71 25.85 12.82
C ARG A 223 9.33 25.49 11.48
N ASP A 224 10.14 24.45 11.45
CA ASP A 224 10.71 23.93 10.20
C ASP A 224 9.59 23.47 9.27
N LEU A 225 8.61 22.72 9.79
CA LEU A 225 7.43 22.31 9.04
C LEU A 225 6.65 23.52 8.50
N ARG A 226 6.49 24.58 9.30
CA ARG A 226 5.87 25.83 8.82
C ARG A 226 6.60 26.38 7.59
N GLY A 227 7.93 26.52 7.69
CA GLY A 227 8.74 27.02 6.60
C GLY A 227 8.62 26.17 5.34
N THR A 228 8.53 24.84 5.51
CA THR A 228 8.26 23.91 4.40
C THR A 228 6.86 24.06 3.81
N THR A 229 5.83 24.23 4.64
CA THR A 229 4.45 24.46 4.18
C THR A 229 4.37 25.74 3.33
N GLU A 230 5.04 26.82 3.78
CA GLU A 230 5.10 28.09 3.07
C GLU A 230 5.89 27.99 1.76
N SER A 231 7.10 27.39 1.80
CA SER A 231 7.96 27.26 0.61
C SER A 231 7.32 26.41 -0.48
N GLN A 232 6.63 25.33 -0.10
CA GLN A 232 5.94 24.43 -1.01
C GLN A 232 4.55 24.92 -1.43
N ARG A 233 4.11 26.08 -0.92
CA ARG A 233 2.76 26.66 -1.13
C ARG A 233 1.66 25.65 -0.81
N ALA A 234 1.84 24.89 0.27
CA ALA A 234 0.82 23.98 0.79
C ALA A 234 -0.12 24.75 1.72
N GLN A 235 -1.38 24.31 1.79
CA GLN A 235 -2.40 24.99 2.59
C GLN A 235 -2.29 24.67 4.07
N MET A 236 -1.77 23.48 4.41
CA MET A 236 -1.61 23.01 5.79
C MET A 236 -0.36 22.14 5.93
N GLY A 237 0.08 21.93 7.17
CA GLY A 237 1.16 21.01 7.52
C GLY A 237 0.74 20.04 8.64
N LEU A 238 1.19 18.79 8.53
CA LEU A 238 0.94 17.73 9.50
C LEU A 238 2.27 17.10 9.94
N LEU A 239 2.56 17.18 11.23
CA LEU A 239 3.69 16.52 11.86
C LEU A 239 3.21 15.25 12.55
N VAL A 240 3.63 14.08 12.06
CA VAL A 240 3.34 12.78 12.66
C VAL A 240 4.51 12.35 13.54
N THR A 241 4.25 11.96 14.77
CA THR A 241 5.28 11.64 15.78
C THR A 241 5.09 10.24 16.35
N LEU A 242 6.18 9.48 16.51
CA LEU A 242 6.12 8.17 17.18
C LEU A 242 5.94 8.33 18.69
N GLU A 243 6.62 9.31 19.28
CA GLU A 243 6.57 9.62 20.71
C GLU A 243 5.63 10.79 20.98
N SER A 244 5.20 10.96 22.23
CA SER A 244 4.34 12.07 22.61
C SER A 244 5.01 13.43 22.39
N PRO A 245 4.36 14.39 21.71
CA PRO A 245 4.94 15.70 21.45
C PRO A 245 5.02 16.54 22.73
N THR A 246 6.06 17.36 22.83
CA THR A 246 6.24 18.27 23.97
C THR A 246 5.14 19.34 23.98
N ARG A 247 4.87 19.91 25.16
CA ARG A 247 3.92 21.03 25.29
C ARG A 247 4.28 22.20 24.36
N GLY A 248 5.57 22.53 24.26
CA GLY A 248 6.05 23.60 23.39
C GLY A 248 5.73 23.37 21.90
N MET A 249 5.72 22.11 21.43
CA MET A 249 5.31 21.80 20.06
C MET A 249 3.82 22.05 19.84
N ARG A 250 2.97 21.62 20.78
CA ARG A 250 1.52 21.85 20.71
C ARG A 250 1.21 23.35 20.74
N ASP A 251 1.92 24.11 21.56
CA ASP A 251 1.75 25.56 21.66
C ASP A 251 2.27 26.30 20.41
N GLU A 252 3.35 25.83 19.78
CA GLU A 252 3.84 26.33 18.48
C GLU A 252 2.83 26.05 17.36
N ALA A 253 2.28 24.84 17.30
CA ALA A 253 1.27 24.46 16.32
C ALA A 253 -0.02 25.29 16.47
N ARG A 254 -0.49 25.54 17.70
CA ARG A 254 -1.67 26.40 17.95
C ARG A 254 -1.44 27.85 17.53
N ARG A 255 -0.22 28.38 17.71
CA ARG A 255 0.15 29.73 17.27
C ARG A 255 0.26 29.86 15.76
N SER A 256 0.19 28.76 15.01
CA SER A 256 0.30 28.78 13.55
C SER A 256 -0.84 29.44 12.82
N GLY A 257 -1.97 29.64 13.48
CA GLY A 257 -3.17 30.15 12.86
C GLY A 257 -4.02 29.03 12.26
N THR A 258 -4.94 29.44 11.40
CA THR A 258 -6.04 28.59 10.94
C THR A 258 -6.18 28.74 9.44
N TYR A 259 -6.30 27.63 8.74
CA TYR A 259 -6.74 27.57 7.35
C TYR A 259 -8.26 27.47 7.30
N ILE A 260 -8.91 28.36 6.55
CA ILE A 260 -10.35 28.31 6.32
C ILE A 260 -10.59 27.65 4.97
N HIS A 261 -11.27 26.50 4.98
CA HIS A 261 -11.56 25.76 3.76
C HIS A 261 -12.58 26.52 2.90
N PRO A 262 -12.28 26.87 1.65
CA PRO A 262 -13.11 27.82 0.90
C PRO A 262 -14.48 27.24 0.50
N LEU A 263 -14.60 25.93 0.24
CA LEU A 263 -15.90 25.29 -0.04
C LEU A 263 -16.80 25.12 1.19
N THR A 264 -16.23 24.78 2.35
CA THR A 264 -17.02 24.36 3.52
C THR A 264 -17.11 25.45 4.60
N GLY A 265 -16.29 26.50 4.50
CA GLY A 265 -16.14 27.53 5.54
C GLY A 265 -15.53 27.00 6.84
N ARG A 266 -15.16 25.72 6.91
CA ARG A 266 -14.62 25.10 8.12
C ARG A 266 -13.20 25.56 8.40
N ALA A 267 -12.94 25.87 9.66
CA ALA A 267 -11.64 26.22 10.18
C ALA A 267 -10.83 24.96 10.54
N TYR A 268 -9.62 24.85 10.02
CA TYR A 268 -8.65 23.81 10.34
C TYR A 268 -7.36 24.44 10.87
N PRO A 269 -6.68 23.88 11.88
CA PRO A 269 -5.38 24.39 12.29
C PRO A 269 -4.39 24.34 11.13
N LEU A 270 -3.64 25.43 10.92
CA LEU A 270 -2.69 25.51 9.80
C LEU A 270 -1.61 24.42 9.94
N LEU A 271 -1.09 24.24 11.15
CA LEU A 271 -0.18 23.17 11.50
C LEU A 271 -0.78 22.27 12.59
N GLN A 272 -0.65 20.96 12.41
CA GLN A 272 -1.12 19.96 13.35
C GLN A 272 0.01 19.02 13.73
N VAL A 273 0.02 18.59 15.00
CA VAL A 273 0.94 17.57 15.50
C VAL A 273 0.10 16.41 16.00
N VAL A 274 0.31 15.24 15.43
CA VAL A 274 -0.44 14.02 15.72
C VAL A 274 0.56 12.91 16.04
N THR A 275 0.17 12.00 16.92
CA THR A 275 0.98 10.84 17.29
C THR A 275 0.52 9.59 16.55
N ILE A 276 1.42 8.61 16.37
CA ILE A 276 1.04 7.28 15.87
C ILE A 276 -0.03 6.64 16.76
N ALA A 277 0.02 6.89 18.07
CA ALA A 277 -0.98 6.39 19.03
C ALA A 277 -2.39 6.94 18.76
N GLU A 278 -2.50 8.18 18.26
CA GLU A 278 -3.79 8.79 17.91
C GLU A 278 -4.30 8.36 16.52
N LEU A 279 -3.44 7.77 15.68
CA LEU A 279 -3.76 7.32 14.32
C LEU A 279 -4.10 5.83 14.23
N LEU A 280 -3.70 5.03 15.22
CA LEU A 280 -4.02 3.61 15.34
C LEU A 280 -5.34 3.40 16.09
#